data_AF-A0A377JHD7-F1
#
_entry.id   AF-A0A377JHD7-F1
#
_cell.length_a   1.000
_cell.length_b   1.000
_cell.length_c   1.000
_cell.angle_alpha   90.00
_cell.angle_beta   90.00
_cell.angle_gamma   90.00
#
_symmetry.space_group_name_H-M   'P 1'
#
loop_
_entity.id
_entity.type
_entity.pdbx_description
1 polymer ?
#
loop_
_entity_poly.entity_id
_entity_poly.type
_entity_poly.pdbx_seq_one_letter_code
_entity_poly.pdbx_strand_id
1 'polypeptide(L)'
;MKKLEDTLRWLSAIHEVTLRTLPDNEFIFPFSMPAGLPPEDQIKVAQLDNSEDVAYREHLVQSYGKYKQMVSGIHYNFQIEPKFIDALFHAQNETQSAVDFQNDFYIKIAKNFLRYQWILLYLFSATPTVEEKYFRDNSPLNRINMCGVYVQGNMVM
;
A
#
# COMPACT_ATOMS: atom_id res chain seq x y z
N MET A 1 13.22 -13.32 10.11
CA MET A 1 13.12 -12.21 11.07
C MET A 1 12.03 -12.56 12.07
N LYS A 2 12.28 -12.44 13.38
CA LYS A 2 11.26 -12.67 14.43
C LYS A 2 10.94 -11.42 15.24
N LYS A 3 11.73 -10.35 15.09
CA LYS A 3 11.64 -9.12 15.86
C LYS A 3 11.42 -7.93 14.92
N LEU A 4 10.67 -6.94 15.40
CA LEU A 4 10.36 -5.72 14.65
C LEU A 4 11.62 -4.91 14.35
N GLU A 5 12.57 -4.87 15.30
CA GLU A 5 13.83 -4.14 15.17
C GLU A 5 14.67 -4.68 14.01
N ASP A 6 14.64 -5.99 13.76
CA ASP A 6 15.34 -6.57 12.62
C ASP A 6 14.72 -6.12 11.31
N THR A 7 13.38 -6.04 11.22
CA THR A 7 12.69 -5.54 10.04
C THR A 7 13.03 -4.09 9.75
N LEU A 8 13.08 -3.23 10.78
CA LEU A 8 13.50 -1.84 10.63
C LEU A 8 14.97 -1.73 10.19
N ARG A 9 15.87 -2.55 10.73
CA ARG A 9 17.27 -2.60 10.30
C ARG A 9 17.40 -3.01 8.83
N TRP A 10 16.65 -4.01 8.38
CA TRP A 10 16.63 -4.41 6.98
C TRP A 10 16.07 -3.31 6.09
N LEU A 11 14.98 -2.66 6.50
CA LEU A 11 14.40 -1.53 5.77
C LEU A 11 15.41 -0.39 5.62
N SER A 12 16.11 -0.03 6.70
CA SER A 12 17.17 1.00 6.68
C SER A 12 18.30 0.61 5.75
N ALA A 13 18.80 -0.64 5.83
CA ALA A 13 19.89 -1.09 4.97
C ALA A 13 19.51 -1.07 3.49
N ILE A 14 18.28 -1.49 3.14
CA ILE A 14 17.79 -1.43 1.75
C ILE A 14 17.72 0.03 1.28
N HIS A 15 17.15 0.94 2.08
CA HIS A 15 17.10 2.36 1.73
C HIS A 15 18.49 2.96 1.54
N GLU A 16 19.43 2.62 2.42
CA GLU A 16 20.79 3.13 2.41
C GLU A 16 21.57 2.65 1.18
N VAL A 17 21.43 1.38 0.81
CA VAL A 17 22.01 0.82 -0.41
C VAL A 17 21.38 1.46 -1.65
N THR A 18 20.06 1.58 -1.71
CA THR A 18 19.37 2.25 -2.82
C THR A 18 19.84 3.69 -3.00
N LEU A 19 19.87 4.49 -1.93
CA LEU A 19 20.30 5.89 -1.99
C LEU A 19 21.76 6.04 -2.46
N ARG A 20 22.63 5.09 -2.14
CA ARG A 20 24.03 5.09 -2.62
C ARG A 20 24.21 4.56 -4.05
N THR A 21 23.20 3.88 -4.57
CA THR A 21 23.23 3.27 -5.91
C THR A 21 22.55 4.17 -6.95
N LEU A 22 21.63 5.03 -6.51
CA LEU A 22 20.99 6.03 -7.36
C LEU A 22 22.03 7.02 -7.93
N PRO A 23 21.82 7.53 -9.15
CA PRO A 23 22.58 8.66 -9.68
C PRO A 23 22.53 9.88 -8.74
N ASP A 24 23.59 10.69 -8.70
CA ASP A 24 23.70 11.85 -7.81
C ASP A 24 22.58 12.90 -7.97
N ASN A 25 21.89 12.89 -9.12
CA ASN A 25 20.79 13.79 -9.45
C ASN A 25 19.40 13.19 -9.23
N GLU A 26 19.30 11.97 -8.72
CA GLU A 26 18.03 11.30 -8.40
C GLU A 26 17.87 11.09 -6.90
N PHE A 27 16.64 11.20 -6.43
CA PHE A 27 16.31 11.08 -5.01
C PHE A 27 15.05 10.24 -4.81
N ILE A 28 14.97 9.56 -3.67
CA ILE A 28 13.74 8.88 -3.26
C ILE A 28 12.73 9.94 -2.82
N PHE A 29 11.54 9.88 -3.39
CA PHE A 29 10.44 10.77 -3.04
C PHE A 29 9.76 10.30 -1.74
N PRO A 30 9.62 11.15 -0.70
CA PRO A 30 9.23 10.71 0.65
C PRO A 30 7.72 10.64 0.90
N PHE A 31 6.88 11.14 -0.02
CA PHE A 31 5.43 11.17 0.16
C PHE A 31 4.73 10.10 -0.68
N SER A 32 3.57 9.66 -0.20
CA SER A 32 2.69 8.71 -0.89
C SER A 32 2.17 9.27 -2.21
N MET A 33 1.67 10.51 -2.19
CA MET A 33 1.17 11.21 -3.37
C MET A 33 2.31 11.88 -4.12
N PRO A 34 2.52 11.57 -5.40
CA PRO A 34 3.57 12.18 -6.19
C PRO A 34 3.36 13.68 -6.32
N ALA A 35 4.45 14.44 -6.30
CA ALA A 35 4.47 15.86 -6.66
C ALA A 35 5.26 16.06 -7.96
N GLY A 36 4.87 17.06 -8.76
CA GLY A 36 5.44 17.37 -10.06
C GLY A 36 5.17 16.29 -11.10
N LEU A 37 3.92 15.83 -11.24
CA LEU A 37 3.61 14.75 -12.19
C LEU A 37 3.98 15.16 -13.63
N PRO A 38 4.90 14.42 -14.29
CA PRO A 38 5.27 14.69 -15.67
C PRO A 38 4.10 14.35 -16.61
N PRO A 39 4.16 14.77 -17.88
CA PRO A 39 3.24 14.27 -18.90
C PRO A 39 3.16 12.73 -18.92
N GLU A 40 1.97 12.17 -19.13
CA GLU A 40 1.70 10.73 -19.04
C GLU A 40 2.54 9.89 -20.02
N ASP A 41 2.88 10.43 -21.19
CA ASP A 41 3.75 9.80 -22.17
C ASP A 41 5.19 9.60 -21.67
N GLN A 42 5.66 10.42 -20.72
CA GLN A 42 6.98 10.31 -20.11
C GLN A 42 7.04 9.29 -18.97
N ILE A 43 5.89 8.89 -18.41
CA ILE A 43 5.83 7.87 -17.35
C ILE A 43 6.02 6.49 -17.98
N LYS A 44 7.08 5.78 -17.59
CA LYS A 44 7.40 4.46 -18.13
C LYS A 44 6.75 3.36 -17.29
N VAL A 45 6.22 2.33 -17.96
CA VAL A 45 5.86 1.08 -17.30
C VAL A 45 7.14 0.40 -16.82
N ALA A 46 7.08 -0.32 -15.69
CA ALA A 46 8.23 -1.06 -15.19
C ALA A 46 8.76 -2.02 -16.26
N GLN A 47 10.07 -1.96 -16.50
CA GLN A 47 10.76 -2.82 -17.46
C GLN A 47 11.25 -4.06 -16.71
N LEU A 48 10.54 -5.17 -16.89
CA LEU A 48 10.81 -6.43 -16.22
C LEU A 48 11.24 -7.49 -17.23
N ASP A 49 12.00 -8.48 -16.78
CA ASP A 49 12.49 -9.56 -17.65
C ASP A 49 11.35 -10.47 -18.16
N ASN A 50 10.29 -10.63 -17.36
CA ASN A 50 9.13 -11.44 -17.72
C ASN A 50 8.10 -10.62 -18.50
N SER A 51 7.84 -11.01 -19.75
CA SER A 51 6.87 -10.36 -20.62
C SER A 51 5.44 -10.36 -20.08
N GLU A 52 5.04 -11.38 -19.32
CA GLU A 52 3.70 -11.45 -18.71
C GLU A 52 3.52 -10.36 -17.63
N ASP A 53 4.57 -10.08 -16.86
CA ASP A 53 4.54 -9.05 -15.81
C ASP A 53 4.51 -7.63 -16.38
N VAL A 54 5.11 -7.43 -17.56
CA VAL A 54 5.02 -6.19 -18.33
C VAL A 54 3.61 -6.04 -18.90
N ALA A 55 3.08 -7.07 -19.56
CA ALA A 55 1.73 -7.06 -20.13
C ALA A 55 0.66 -6.80 -19.06
N TYR A 56 0.81 -7.38 -17.87
CA TYR A 56 -0.08 -7.12 -16.74
C TYR A 56 -0.06 -5.64 -16.32
N ARG A 57 1.12 -5.00 -16.26
CA ARG A 57 1.22 -3.58 -15.92
C ARG A 57 0.69 -2.67 -17.02
N GLU A 58 0.89 -3.02 -18.28
CA GLU A 58 0.27 -2.31 -19.41
C GLU A 58 -1.26 -2.37 -19.33
N HIS A 59 -1.81 -3.55 -19.00
CA HIS A 59 -3.24 -3.69 -18.75
C HIS A 59 -3.73 -2.79 -17.60
N LEU A 60 -3.02 -2.76 -16.46
CA LEU A 60 -3.36 -1.87 -15.34
C LEU A 60 -3.31 -0.39 -15.74
N VAL A 61 -2.34 0.02 -16.55
CA VAL A 61 -2.25 1.39 -17.08
C VAL A 61 -3.43 1.71 -18.00
N GLN A 62 -3.85 0.78 -18.86
CA GLN A 62 -5.02 0.98 -19.72
C GLN A 62 -6.29 1.14 -18.89
N SER A 63 -6.48 0.31 -17.86
CA SER A 63 -7.66 0.34 -17.00
C SER A 63 -7.72 1.57 -16.09
N TYR A 64 -6.60 1.93 -15.45
CA TYR A 64 -6.58 2.90 -14.36
C TYR A 64 -5.82 4.20 -14.66
N GLY A 65 -4.96 4.22 -15.69
CA GLY A 65 -4.09 5.34 -16.05
C GLY A 65 -2.76 5.33 -15.29
N LYS A 66 -1.74 5.99 -15.84
CA LYS A 66 -0.39 5.94 -15.24
C LYS A 66 -0.29 6.75 -13.93
N TYR A 67 -1.02 7.86 -13.80
CA TYR A 67 -0.94 8.70 -12.59
C TYR A 67 -1.38 7.97 -11.32
N LYS A 68 -2.37 7.08 -11.40
CA LYS A 68 -2.77 6.27 -10.24
C LYS A 68 -1.70 5.26 -9.81
N GLN A 69 -0.93 4.75 -10.77
CA GLN A 69 0.16 3.80 -10.50
C GLN A 69 1.39 4.47 -9.86
N MET A 70 1.45 5.80 -9.83
CA MET A 70 2.55 6.56 -9.22
C MET A 70 2.36 6.79 -7.71
N VAL A 71 1.21 6.42 -7.14
CA VAL A 71 0.97 6.47 -5.70
C VAL A 71 1.80 5.38 -5.04
N SER A 72 2.52 5.74 -3.98
CA SER A 72 3.31 4.79 -3.20
C SER A 72 2.76 4.63 -1.77
N GLY A 73 3.06 3.49 -1.15
CA GLY A 73 2.62 3.16 0.20
C GLY A 73 3.43 2.05 0.83
N ILE A 74 3.28 1.85 2.14
CA ILE A 74 3.94 0.79 2.90
C ILE A 74 2.95 -0.33 3.17
N HIS A 75 3.34 -1.57 2.88
CA HIS A 75 2.55 -2.75 3.20
C HIS A 75 3.07 -3.39 4.50
N TYR A 76 2.19 -3.52 5.49
CA TYR A 76 2.52 -4.17 6.76
C TYR A 76 2.03 -5.62 6.76
N ASN A 77 2.97 -6.56 6.68
CA ASN A 77 2.68 -8.00 6.71
C ASN A 77 2.94 -8.55 8.11
N PHE A 78 2.00 -9.32 8.65
CA PHE A 78 2.16 -9.98 9.94
C PHE A 78 1.60 -11.40 9.90
N GLN A 79 2.11 -12.23 10.80
CA GLN A 79 1.63 -13.59 11.03
C GLN A 79 1.53 -13.80 12.54
N ILE A 80 0.44 -14.42 12.98
CA ILE A 80 0.27 -14.81 14.38
C ILE A 80 1.08 -16.09 14.65
N GLU A 81 1.71 -16.17 15.82
CA GLU A 81 2.55 -17.30 16.19
C GLU A 81 1.75 -18.62 16.09
N PRO A 82 2.26 -19.65 15.38
CA PRO A 82 1.54 -20.91 15.22
C PRO A 82 1.12 -21.54 16.55
N LYS A 83 2.00 -21.51 17.56
CA LYS A 83 1.71 -22.02 18.90
C LYS A 83 0.52 -21.34 19.58
N PHE A 84 0.31 -20.06 19.31
CA PHE A 84 -0.84 -19.33 19.83
C PHE A 84 -2.13 -19.79 19.16
N ILE A 85 -2.10 -19.98 17.83
CA ILE A 85 -3.24 -20.53 17.08
C ILE A 85 -3.54 -21.96 17.54
N ASP A 86 -2.52 -22.80 17.71
CA ASP A 86 -2.67 -24.18 18.19
C ASP A 86 -3.29 -24.23 19.59
N ALA A 87 -2.84 -23.35 20.50
CA ALA A 87 -3.41 -23.27 21.84
C ALA A 87 -4.89 -22.86 21.82
N LEU A 88 -5.27 -21.92 20.95
CA LEU A 88 -6.67 -21.54 20.76
C LEU A 88 -7.50 -22.66 20.13
N PHE A 89 -6.95 -23.37 19.16
CA PHE A 89 -7.60 -24.51 18.51
C PHE A 89 -7.89 -25.64 19.51
N HIS A 90 -6.99 -25.90 20.47
CA HIS A 90 -7.21 -26.91 21.51
C HIS A 90 -8.12 -26.43 22.66
N ALA A 91 -8.36 -25.13 22.79
CA ALA A 91 -9.26 -24.57 23.81
C ALA A 91 -10.73 -24.50 23.37
N GLN A 92 -11.01 -24.62 22.07
CA GLN A 92 -12.35 -24.62 21.49
C GLN A 92 -12.83 -26.05 21.19
N ASN A 93 -14.15 -26.24 21.01
CA ASN A 93 -14.75 -27.56 20.74
C ASN A 93 -15.63 -27.58 19.46
N GLU A 94 -15.65 -26.50 18.68
CA GLU A 94 -16.55 -26.29 17.54
C GLU A 94 -15.95 -26.79 16.22
N THR A 95 -14.71 -26.41 15.92
CA THR A 95 -14.01 -26.74 14.68
C THR A 95 -13.10 -27.94 14.87
N GLN A 96 -13.23 -28.95 14.01
CA GLN A 96 -12.41 -30.18 14.08
C GLN A 96 -11.12 -30.09 13.25
N SER A 97 -11.08 -29.17 12.28
CA SER A 97 -9.94 -28.96 11.38
C SER A 97 -9.12 -27.75 11.81
N ALA A 98 -7.84 -27.97 12.08
CA ALA A 98 -6.92 -26.90 12.47
C ALA A 98 -6.76 -25.83 11.36
N VAL A 99 -6.81 -26.26 10.09
CA VAL A 99 -6.73 -25.35 8.93
C VAL A 99 -7.99 -24.49 8.83
N ASP A 100 -9.17 -25.09 9.00
CA ASP A 100 -10.42 -24.32 8.94
C ASP A 100 -10.50 -23.33 10.09
N PHE A 101 -10.06 -23.73 11.29
CA PHE A 101 -9.96 -22.83 12.44
C PHE A 101 -9.02 -21.65 12.16
N GLN A 102 -7.84 -21.91 11.59
CA GLN A 102 -6.89 -20.86 11.24
C GLN A 102 -7.45 -19.90 10.18
N ASN A 103 -8.14 -20.43 9.17
CA ASN A 103 -8.81 -19.61 8.15
C ASN A 103 -9.87 -18.71 8.77
N ASP A 104 -10.78 -19.27 9.58
CA ASP A 104 -11.82 -18.51 10.28
C ASP A 104 -11.24 -17.44 11.21
N PHE A 105 -10.14 -17.77 11.89
CA PHE A 105 -9.41 -16.85 12.74
C PHE A 105 -8.86 -15.64 11.95
N TYR A 106 -8.18 -15.86 10.82
CA TYR A 106 -7.68 -14.76 9.99
C TYR A 106 -8.80 -13.97 9.32
N ILE A 107 -9.88 -14.63 8.88
CA ILE A 107 -11.07 -13.94 8.35
C ILE A 107 -11.71 -13.06 9.43
N LYS A 108 -11.76 -13.51 10.69
CA LYS A 108 -12.22 -12.68 11.81
C LYS A 108 -11.31 -11.47 12.04
N ILE A 109 -9.99 -11.63 11.95
CA ILE A 109 -9.04 -10.51 12.03
C ILE A 109 -9.30 -9.53 10.88
N ALA A 110 -9.39 -10.01 9.64
CA ALA A 110 -9.62 -9.17 8.47
C ALA A 110 -10.93 -8.38 8.57
N LYS A 111 -12.02 -9.02 9.02
CA LYS A 111 -13.31 -8.34 9.26
C LYS A 111 -13.19 -7.22 10.30
N ASN A 112 -12.49 -7.48 11.41
CA ASN A 112 -12.28 -6.46 12.45
C ASN A 112 -11.34 -5.34 11.96
N PHE A 113 -10.30 -5.69 11.20
CA PHE A 113 -9.45 -4.70 10.55
C PHE A 113 -10.29 -3.79 9.66
N LEU A 114 -11.10 -4.34 8.74
CA LEU A 114 -11.93 -3.51 7.87
C LEU A 114 -12.93 -2.62 8.64
N ARG A 115 -13.43 -3.09 9.80
CA ARG A 115 -14.32 -2.33 10.69
C ARG A 115 -13.62 -1.17 11.42
N TYR A 116 -12.36 -1.36 11.81
CA TYR A 116 -11.65 -0.42 12.71
C TYR A 116 -10.40 0.22 12.10
N GLN A 117 -10.04 -0.09 10.85
CA GLN A 117 -8.86 0.45 10.16
C GLN A 117 -8.88 1.98 10.05
N TRP A 118 -10.06 2.61 10.13
CA TRP A 118 -10.18 4.06 10.15
C TRP A 118 -9.39 4.70 11.30
N ILE A 119 -9.16 3.97 12.41
CA ILE A 119 -8.30 4.43 13.51
C ILE A 119 -6.86 4.57 13.04
N LEU A 120 -6.34 3.57 12.31
CA LEU A 120 -4.99 3.62 11.75
C LEU A 120 -4.88 4.70 10.69
N LEU A 121 -5.90 4.84 9.83
CA LEU A 121 -5.96 5.94 8.88
C LEU A 121 -5.94 7.29 9.59
N TYR A 122 -6.72 7.47 10.66
CA TYR A 122 -6.75 8.72 11.42
C TYR A 122 -5.39 9.05 12.06
N LEU A 123 -4.72 8.06 12.66
CA LEU A 123 -3.45 8.26 13.35
C LEU A 123 -2.26 8.43 12.41
N PHE A 124 -2.26 7.76 11.26
CA PHE A 124 -1.10 7.65 10.38
C PHE A 124 -1.35 8.17 8.96
N SER A 125 -2.46 8.87 8.71
CA SER A 125 -2.68 9.55 7.42
C SER A 125 -1.58 10.57 7.17
N ALA A 126 -0.91 10.43 6.03
CA ALA A 126 0.17 11.31 5.58
C ALA A 126 -0.12 11.90 4.19
N THR A 127 -1.40 11.91 3.77
CA THR A 127 -1.80 12.28 2.41
C THR A 127 -2.86 13.39 2.39
N PRO A 128 -2.52 14.64 2.76
CA PRO A 128 -3.50 15.73 2.87
C PRO A 128 -3.80 16.43 1.53
N THR A 129 -2.93 16.27 0.53
CA THR A 129 -2.97 16.99 -0.74
C THR A 129 -2.73 16.05 -1.91
N VAL A 130 -3.24 16.44 -3.08
CA VAL A 130 -3.13 15.69 -4.32
C VAL A 130 -3.08 16.66 -5.50
N GLU A 131 -2.31 16.34 -6.53
CA GLU A 131 -2.22 17.17 -7.73
C GLU A 131 -3.46 17.03 -8.61
N GLU A 132 -3.83 18.09 -9.31
CA GLU A 132 -5.00 18.11 -10.20
C GLU A 132 -4.95 16.99 -11.25
N LYS A 133 -3.77 16.75 -11.82
CA LYS A 133 -3.52 15.71 -12.84
C LYS A 133 -3.78 14.28 -12.36
N TYR A 134 -3.79 14.05 -11.04
CA TYR A 134 -4.10 12.74 -10.48
C TYR A 134 -5.52 12.30 -10.84
N PHE A 135 -6.46 13.25 -10.86
CA PHE A 135 -7.82 13.00 -11.27
C PHE A 135 -7.93 13.14 -12.79
N ARG A 136 -8.46 12.10 -13.46
CA ARG A 136 -8.96 12.22 -14.85
C ARG A 136 -10.14 13.21 -14.90
N ASP A 137 -10.74 13.42 -16.08
CA ASP A 137 -11.81 14.39 -16.44
C ASP A 137 -12.93 14.68 -15.41
N ASN A 138 -13.11 13.85 -14.39
CA ASN A 138 -14.03 14.03 -13.27
C ASN A 138 -13.31 14.31 -11.94
N SER A 139 -12.48 15.36 -11.89
CA SER A 139 -11.87 15.80 -10.65
C SER A 139 -12.91 16.34 -9.65
N PRO A 140 -13.01 15.80 -8.42
CA PRO A 140 -13.82 16.41 -7.38
C PRO A 140 -13.29 17.80 -6.98
N LEU A 141 -12.03 18.13 -7.30
CA LEU A 141 -11.44 19.45 -7.05
C LEU A 141 -12.03 20.53 -7.98
N ASN A 142 -12.47 20.19 -9.19
CA ASN A 142 -13.04 21.15 -10.15
C ASN A 142 -14.41 21.72 -9.72
N ARG A 143 -15.01 21.20 -8.65
CA ARG A 143 -16.30 21.68 -8.12
C ARG A 143 -16.15 22.68 -6.96
N ILE A 144 -14.95 22.94 -6.47
CA ILE A 144 -14.76 23.70 -5.22
C ILE A 144 -13.62 24.72 -5.38
N ASN A 145 -13.97 25.94 -5.76
CA ASN A 145 -13.09 27.12 -5.69
C ASN A 145 -12.89 27.61 -4.24
N MET A 146 -12.55 26.73 -3.30
CA MET A 146 -12.23 27.14 -1.93
C MET A 146 -11.20 26.23 -1.30
N CYS A 147 -10.13 26.87 -0.80
CA CYS A 147 -9.08 26.34 0.04
C CYS A 147 -9.68 25.39 1.11
N GLY A 148 -9.47 24.08 0.96
CA GLY A 148 -9.98 23.07 1.86
C GLY A 148 -9.11 21.82 1.80
N VAL A 149 -8.51 21.49 2.94
CA VAL A 149 -7.78 20.23 3.16
C VAL A 149 -8.76 19.07 2.97
N TYR A 150 -8.48 18.21 1.99
CA TYR A 150 -9.31 17.02 1.76
C TYR A 150 -8.83 15.88 2.66
N VAL A 151 -9.68 15.43 3.58
CA VAL A 151 -9.63 14.07 4.14
C VAL A 151 -10.80 13.31 3.52
N GLN A 152 -10.65 12.89 2.25
CA GLN A 152 -11.56 11.89 1.69
C GLN A 152 -10.88 10.52 1.79
N GLY A 153 -11.34 9.73 2.74
CA GLY A 153 -10.97 8.33 2.94
C GLY A 153 -11.51 7.41 1.86
N ASN A 154 -11.25 7.73 0.58
CA ASN A 154 -11.43 6.78 -0.50
C ASN A 154 -10.10 6.12 -0.79
N MET A 155 -9.96 4.96 -0.17
CA MET A 155 -8.89 4.00 -0.36
C MET A 155 -8.80 3.61 -1.84
N VAL A 156 -7.64 3.84 -2.43
CA VAL A 156 -7.11 2.94 -3.45
C VAL A 156 -6.22 1.98 -2.66
N MET A 157 -6.66 0.73 -2.50
CA MET A 157 -5.74 -0.38 -2.24
C MET A 157 -5.09 -0.77 -3.56
#